data_AF-K9RX87-F1
#
_entry.id   AF-K9RX87-F1
#
_cell.length_a   1.000
_cell.length_b   1.000
_cell.length_c   1.000
_cell.angle_alpha   90.00
_cell.angle_beta   90.00
_cell.angle_gamma   90.00
#
_symmetry.space_group_name_H-M   'P 1'
#
loop_
_entity.id
_entity.type
_entity.pdbx_description
1 polymer ?
#
loop_
_entity_poly.entity_id
_entity_poly.type
_entity_poly.pdbx_seq_one_letter_code
_entity_poly.pdbx_strand_id
1 'polypeptide(L)'
;MTEDEIYQSHQKRDLQIQTQLQQFQHNPQRVKYWAGGLSLTEGTQFLIQHGYHWLIDIIASWQPILKLKNKDEFQVWTLEINLDTKAGKLMATDGESTIAQQDIQHWNTSIKSITVIINNKDVLLPSEYEGLDFP
;
A
#
# COMPACT_ATOMS: atom_id res chain seq x y z
N MET A 1 -17.32 -23.08 13.56
CA MET A 1 -17.42 -21.69 13.10
C MET A 1 -18.15 -21.72 11.77
N THR A 2 -19.25 -21.00 11.63
CA THR A 2 -20.02 -20.91 10.38
C THR A 2 -19.31 -20.00 9.37
N GLU A 3 -19.68 -20.07 8.10
CA GLU A 3 -19.15 -19.19 7.05
C GLU A 3 -19.38 -17.71 7.38
N ASP A 4 -20.54 -17.39 7.98
CA ASP A 4 -20.87 -16.04 8.43
C ASP A 4 -19.94 -15.57 9.56
N GLU A 5 -19.62 -16.43 10.53
CA GLU A 5 -18.70 -16.10 11.63
C GLU A 5 -17.27 -15.84 11.12
N ILE A 6 -16.81 -16.62 10.13
CA ILE A 6 -15.52 -16.41 9.46
C ILE A 6 -15.51 -15.06 8.76
N TYR A 7 -16.56 -14.75 7.99
CA TYR A 7 -16.68 -13.49 7.26
C TYR A 7 -16.64 -12.28 8.20
N GLN A 8 -17.42 -12.30 9.29
CA GLN A 8 -17.44 -11.21 10.27
C GLN A 8 -16.09 -11.04 10.98
N SER A 9 -15.38 -12.14 11.24
CA SER A 9 -14.05 -12.09 11.83
C SER A 9 -13.03 -11.39 10.91
N HIS A 10 -13.03 -11.71 9.62
CA HIS A 10 -12.17 -11.05 8.63
C HIS A 10 -12.48 -9.56 8.50
N GLN A 11 -13.76 -9.20 8.41
CA GLN A 11 -14.21 -7.80 8.36
C GLN A 11 -13.71 -7.00 9.58
N LYS A 12 -13.86 -7.57 10.78
CA LYS A 12 -13.40 -6.93 12.02
C LYS A 12 -11.89 -6.73 12.04
N ARG A 13 -11.13 -7.74 11.63
CA ARG A 13 -9.66 -7.68 11.55
C ARG A 13 -9.21 -6.57 10.60
N ASP A 14 -9.79 -6.54 9.41
CA ASP A 14 -9.41 -5.60 8.36
C ASP A 14 -9.78 -4.15 8.72
N LEU A 15 -10.90 -3.95 9.44
CA LEU A 15 -11.26 -2.64 10.01
C LEU A 15 -10.26 -2.17 11.07
N GLN A 16 -9.79 -3.07 11.92
CA GLN A 16 -8.75 -2.77 12.91
C GLN A 16 -7.43 -2.39 12.22
N ILE A 17 -7.04 -3.12 11.19
CA ILE A 17 -5.86 -2.80 10.37
C ILE A 17 -6.02 -1.40 9.77
N GLN A 18 -7.14 -1.10 9.12
CA GLN A 18 -7.38 0.21 8.50
C GLN A 18 -7.31 1.35 9.51
N THR A 19 -7.85 1.15 10.72
CA THR A 19 -7.78 2.13 11.80
C THR A 19 -6.34 2.33 12.28
N GLN A 20 -5.58 1.25 12.46
CA GLN A 20 -4.19 1.30 12.91
C GLN A 20 -3.29 1.99 11.88
N LEU A 21 -3.52 1.78 10.58
CA LEU A 21 -2.75 2.41 9.50
C LEU A 21 -2.75 3.95 9.60
N GLN A 22 -3.86 4.55 10.06
CA GLN A 22 -3.97 6.02 10.21
C GLN A 22 -3.23 6.58 11.42
N GLN A 23 -2.82 5.72 12.36
CA GLN A 23 -2.18 6.15 13.61
C GLN A 23 -0.65 6.21 13.51
N PHE A 24 -0.06 5.56 12.50
CA PHE A 24 1.39 5.63 12.30
C PHE A 24 1.80 7.06 11.95
N GLN A 25 2.79 7.54 12.69
CA GLN A 25 3.40 8.85 12.51
C GLN A 25 4.76 8.70 11.86
N HIS A 26 5.30 9.81 11.36
CA HIS A 26 6.66 9.82 10.83
C HIS A 26 7.66 9.24 11.85
N ASN A 27 8.44 8.26 11.38
CA ASN A 27 9.55 7.65 12.13
C ASN A 27 10.72 7.49 11.14
N PRO A 28 11.98 7.82 11.49
CA PRO A 28 13.13 7.69 10.58
C PRO A 28 13.58 6.25 10.34
N GLN A 29 13.11 5.26 11.11
CA GLN A 29 13.53 3.87 10.93
C GLN A 29 13.05 3.30 9.59
N ARG A 30 13.94 2.55 8.94
CA ARG A 30 13.68 1.91 7.64
C ARG A 30 14.14 0.46 7.68
N VAL A 31 13.31 -0.43 7.16
CA VAL A 31 13.68 -1.83 6.92
C VAL A 31 13.68 -2.10 5.42
N LYS A 32 14.81 -2.58 4.89
CA LYS A 32 14.92 -2.91 3.47
C LYS A 32 13.92 -3.99 3.09
N TYR A 33 13.14 -3.72 2.06
CA TYR A 33 12.32 -4.74 1.41
C TYR A 33 13.18 -5.54 0.44
N TRP A 34 12.87 -6.83 0.29
CA TRP A 34 13.68 -7.73 -0.53
C TRP A 34 13.58 -7.42 -2.03
N ALA A 35 12.48 -6.80 -2.47
CA ALA A 35 12.19 -6.51 -3.87
C ALA A 35 12.22 -5.00 -4.19
N GLY A 36 12.55 -4.67 -5.45
CA GLY A 36 12.41 -3.31 -6.00
C GLY A 36 13.37 -2.26 -5.43
N GLY A 37 14.29 -2.63 -4.53
CA GLY A 37 15.15 -1.67 -3.83
C GLY A 37 14.40 -0.76 -2.85
N LEU A 38 13.20 -1.16 -2.45
CA LEU A 38 12.31 -0.42 -1.57
C LEU A 38 12.73 -0.56 -0.10
N SER A 39 12.34 0.41 0.72
CA SER A 39 12.51 0.40 2.17
C SER A 39 11.19 0.74 2.85
N LEU A 40 10.83 0.01 3.89
CA LEU A 40 9.54 0.12 4.57
C LEU A 40 9.68 0.93 5.86
N THR A 41 8.71 1.83 6.06
CA THR A 41 8.42 2.45 7.36
C THR A 41 7.77 1.46 8.33
N GLU A 42 7.49 1.91 9.55
CA GLU A 42 6.79 1.10 10.54
C GLU A 42 5.38 0.75 10.08
N GLY A 43 4.64 1.72 9.54
CA GLY A 43 3.27 1.50 9.06
C GLY A 43 3.19 0.52 7.88
N THR A 44 4.15 0.59 6.95
CA THR A 44 4.18 -0.34 5.80
C THR A 44 4.74 -1.72 6.18
N GLN A 45 5.61 -1.81 7.19
CA GLN A 45 5.96 -3.10 7.81
C GLN A 45 4.74 -3.76 8.47
N PHE A 46 3.97 -2.98 9.23
CA PHE A 46 2.72 -3.47 9.83
C PHE A 46 1.76 -4.01 8.76
N LEU A 47 1.62 -3.29 7.64
CA LEU A 47 0.80 -3.70 6.51
C LEU A 47 1.19 -5.09 5.97
N ILE A 48 2.49 -5.33 5.70
CA ILE A 48 2.95 -6.62 5.18
C ILE A 48 2.80 -7.76 6.19
N GLN A 49 3.00 -7.48 7.49
CA GLN A 49 2.82 -8.45 8.58
C GLN A 49 1.36 -8.90 8.71
N HIS A 50 0.40 -8.08 8.25
CA HIS A 50 -1.02 -8.37 8.29
C HIS A 50 -1.59 -8.95 6.98
N GLY A 51 -0.72 -9.39 6.07
CA GLY A 51 -1.12 -10.15 4.88
C GLY A 51 -1.21 -9.33 3.59
N TYR A 52 -0.74 -8.08 3.59
CA TYR A 52 -0.73 -7.20 2.42
C TYR A 52 0.64 -7.09 1.73
N HIS A 53 1.55 -8.03 1.97
CA HIS A 53 2.86 -8.08 1.30
C HIS A 53 2.74 -8.09 -0.24
N TRP A 54 1.70 -8.76 -0.77
CA TRP A 54 1.43 -8.83 -2.19
C TRP A 54 1.23 -7.45 -2.85
N LEU A 55 0.68 -6.47 -2.11
CA LEU A 55 0.53 -5.11 -2.62
C LEU A 55 1.91 -4.49 -2.85
N ILE A 56 2.81 -4.66 -1.87
CA ILE A 56 4.19 -4.17 -1.97
C ILE A 56 4.97 -4.92 -3.05
N ASP A 57 4.73 -6.22 -3.23
CA ASP A 57 5.34 -7.01 -4.30
C ASP A 57 4.95 -6.50 -5.69
N ILE A 58 3.67 -6.18 -5.90
CA ILE A 58 3.20 -5.59 -7.15
C ILE A 58 3.87 -4.23 -7.37
N ILE A 59 3.85 -3.36 -6.37
CA ILE A 59 4.49 -2.03 -6.44
C ILE A 59 5.98 -2.16 -6.76
N ALA A 60 6.69 -3.09 -6.11
CA ALA A 60 8.10 -3.38 -6.35
C ALA A 60 8.35 -3.85 -7.79
N SER A 61 7.44 -4.64 -8.37
CA SER A 61 7.54 -5.12 -9.76
C SER A 61 7.43 -4.02 -10.81
N TRP A 62 6.75 -2.92 -10.48
CA TRP A 62 6.64 -1.75 -11.36
C TRP A 62 7.87 -0.84 -11.34
N GLN A 63 8.66 -0.87 -10.27
CA GLN A 63 9.79 0.06 -10.08
C GLN A 63 10.81 0.06 -11.22
N PRO A 64 11.20 -1.08 -11.83
CA PRO A 64 12.13 -1.06 -12.97
C PRO A 64 11.61 -0.25 -14.17
N ILE A 65 10.31 -0.36 -14.48
CA ILE A 65 9.70 0.35 -15.62
C ILE A 65 9.52 1.83 -15.31
N LEU A 66 9.13 2.17 -14.07
CA LEU A 66 8.97 3.57 -13.66
C LEU A 66 10.30 4.30 -13.59
N LYS A 67 11.36 3.62 -13.16
CA LYS A 67 12.72 4.15 -13.20
C LYS A 67 13.20 4.45 -14.62
N LEU A 68 12.92 3.55 -15.58
CA LEU A 68 13.25 3.81 -16.99
C LEU A 68 12.50 5.02 -17.56
N LYS A 69 11.36 5.39 -16.97
CA LYS A 69 10.55 6.55 -17.35
C LYS A 69 10.86 7.81 -16.54
N ASN A 70 11.87 7.78 -15.64
CA ASN A 70 12.17 8.85 -14.68
C ASN A 70 10.95 9.24 -13.83
N LYS A 71 10.23 8.23 -13.33
CA LYS A 71 9.05 8.36 -12.45
C LYS A 71 9.26 7.64 -11.13
N ASP A 72 10.51 7.47 -10.70
CA ASP A 72 10.87 6.72 -9.48
C ASP A 72 10.98 7.58 -8.21
N GLU A 73 11.12 8.90 -8.32
CA GLU A 73 11.33 9.79 -7.16
C GLU A 73 10.10 9.96 -6.26
N PHE A 74 8.91 10.17 -6.83
CA PHE A 74 7.68 10.34 -6.07
C PHE A 74 6.52 9.63 -6.74
N GLN A 75 5.79 8.81 -5.98
CA GLN A 75 4.66 8.02 -6.49
C GLN A 75 3.60 7.88 -5.40
N VAL A 76 2.33 8.08 -5.75
CA VAL A 76 1.20 7.76 -4.88
C VAL A 76 0.48 6.54 -5.44
N TRP A 77 0.52 5.43 -4.71
CA TRP A 77 -0.13 4.19 -5.09
C TRP A 77 -1.42 4.02 -4.30
N THR A 78 -2.55 3.96 -5.01
CA THR A 78 -3.87 3.74 -4.44
C THR A 78 -4.45 2.45 -4.97
N LEU A 79 -4.70 1.51 -4.06
CA LEU A 79 -5.50 0.32 -4.30
C LEU A 79 -6.96 0.65 -3.96
N GLU A 80 -7.87 0.35 -4.87
CA GLU A 80 -9.32 0.39 -4.64
C GLU A 80 -9.92 -0.98 -4.91
N ILE A 81 -10.76 -1.47 -4.00
CA ILE A 81 -11.42 -2.78 -4.07
C ILE A 81 -12.94 -2.59 -4.01
N ASN A 82 -13.64 -3.14 -4.99
CA ASN A 82 -15.07 -3.38 -4.97
C ASN A 82 -15.33 -4.67 -4.20
N LEU A 83 -15.89 -4.57 -2.99
CA LEU A 83 -16.10 -5.74 -2.12
C LEU A 83 -17.15 -6.73 -2.66
N ASP A 84 -18.09 -6.28 -3.50
CA ASP A 84 -19.19 -7.11 -4.01
C ASP A 84 -18.71 -8.07 -5.10
N THR A 85 -18.00 -7.52 -6.09
CA THR A 85 -17.40 -8.31 -7.18
C THR A 85 -16.04 -8.88 -6.80
N LYS A 86 -15.55 -8.44 -5.64
CA LYS A 86 -14.18 -8.50 -5.18
C LYS A 86 -13.21 -7.73 -6.11
N ALA A 87 -13.60 -7.26 -7.31
CA ALA A 87 -12.76 -6.55 -8.31
C ALA A 87 -11.93 -5.41 -7.72
N GLY A 88 -10.71 -5.15 -8.21
CA GLY A 88 -9.90 -4.07 -7.68
C GLY A 88 -8.97 -3.47 -8.71
N LYS A 89 -8.56 -2.23 -8.45
CA LYS A 89 -7.72 -1.43 -9.33
C LYS A 89 -6.60 -0.80 -8.50
N LEU A 90 -5.36 -1.04 -8.90
CA LEU A 90 -4.19 -0.39 -8.35
C LEU A 90 -3.73 0.68 -9.33
N MET A 91 -3.57 1.92 -8.86
CA MET A 91 -3.16 3.05 -9.68
C MET A 91 -2.01 3.79 -9.01
N ALA A 92 -1.02 4.20 -9.80
CA ALA A 92 0.06 5.07 -9.37
C ALA A 92 -0.06 6.44 -10.04
N THR A 93 0.15 7.52 -9.28
CA THR A 93 0.30 8.88 -9.81
C THR A 93 1.62 9.49 -9.38
N ASP A 94 2.13 10.47 -10.14
CA ASP A 94 3.30 11.29 -9.75
C ASP A 94 2.90 12.63 -9.10
N GLY A 95 1.66 12.72 -8.61
CA GLY A 95 1.06 13.95 -8.11
C GLY A 95 0.22 14.70 -9.15
N GLU A 96 0.49 14.51 -10.45
CA GLU A 96 -0.27 15.16 -11.53
C GLU A 96 -0.94 14.15 -12.46
N SER A 97 -0.19 13.15 -12.90
CA SER A 97 -0.59 12.21 -13.94
C SER A 97 -0.58 10.77 -13.44
N THR A 98 -1.47 9.94 -13.99
CA THR A 98 -1.40 8.49 -13.80
C THR A 98 -0.18 7.93 -14.53
N ILE A 99 0.72 7.27 -13.80
CA ILE A 99 1.98 6.71 -14.32
C ILE A 99 1.97 5.18 -14.42
N ALA A 100 1.10 4.52 -13.65
CA ALA A 100 0.85 3.08 -13.76
C ALA A 100 -0.58 2.75 -13.35
N GLN A 101 -1.09 1.65 -13.91
CA GLN A 101 -2.40 1.10 -13.58
C GLN A 101 -2.36 -0.42 -13.75
N GLN A 102 -2.97 -1.13 -12.82
CA GLN A 102 -3.11 -2.57 -12.89
C GLN A 102 -4.47 -2.99 -12.33
N ASP A 103 -5.21 -3.78 -13.11
CA ASP A 103 -6.38 -4.47 -12.60
C ASP A 103 -5.93 -5.64 -11.73
N ILE A 104 -6.51 -5.73 -10.56
CA ILE A 104 -6.29 -6.83 -9.62
C ILE A 104 -7.49 -7.76 -9.73
N GLN A 105 -7.29 -9.06 -9.57
CA GLN A 105 -8.34 -10.08 -9.54
C GLN A 105 -8.13 -11.02 -8.34
N HIS A 106 -9.22 -11.51 -7.74
CA HIS A 106 -9.32 -12.56 -6.72
C HIS A 106 -8.53 -12.43 -5.37
N TRP A 107 -8.33 -11.22 -4.86
CA TRP A 107 -8.03 -10.79 -3.48
C TRP A 107 -9.03 -11.17 -2.37
N ASN A 108 -8.50 -11.34 -1.15
CA ASN A 108 -9.23 -11.68 0.08
C ASN A 108 -9.15 -10.56 1.13
N THR A 109 -9.44 -9.31 0.75
CA THR A 109 -9.45 -8.16 1.69
C THR A 109 -10.85 -7.58 1.83
N SER A 110 -11.15 -7.11 3.04
CA SER A 110 -12.35 -6.32 3.36
C SER A 110 -12.08 -4.82 3.33
N ILE A 111 -10.82 -4.41 3.20
CA ILE A 111 -10.43 -3.01 3.09
C ILE A 111 -10.74 -2.51 1.67
N LYS A 112 -11.57 -1.47 1.59
CA LYS A 112 -12.00 -0.85 0.32
C LYS A 112 -10.90 -0.07 -0.38
N SER A 113 -10.01 0.56 0.38
CA SER A 113 -8.90 1.33 -0.20
C SER A 113 -7.68 1.36 0.71
N ILE A 114 -6.51 1.23 0.09
CA ILE A 114 -5.21 1.36 0.74
C ILE A 114 -4.36 2.28 -0.13
N THR A 115 -3.78 3.31 0.48
CA THR A 115 -2.84 4.21 -0.17
C THR A 115 -1.47 4.09 0.48
N VAL A 116 -0.43 4.01 -0.34
CA VAL A 116 0.97 4.12 0.07
C VAL A 116 1.69 5.10 -0.84
N ILE A 117 2.67 5.81 -0.30
CA ILE A 117 3.48 6.80 -1.00
C ILE A 117 4.88 6.25 -1.12
N ILE A 118 5.48 6.35 -2.31
CA ILE A 118 6.91 6.17 -2.51
C ILE A 118 7.55 7.54 -2.57
N ASN A 119 8.54 7.76 -1.70
CA ASN A 119 9.43 8.90 -1.75
C ASN A 119 10.88 8.38 -1.85
N ASN A 120 11.48 8.56 -3.02
CA ASN A 120 12.70 7.93 -3.49
C ASN A 120 12.64 6.39 -3.47
N LYS A 121 12.93 5.79 -2.31
CA LYS A 121 12.89 4.33 -2.10
C LYS A 121 12.04 3.93 -0.91
N ASP A 122 11.64 4.91 -0.11
CA ASP A 122 10.87 4.68 1.10
C ASP A 122 9.40 4.52 0.72
N VAL A 123 8.77 3.48 1.24
CA VAL A 123 7.33 3.25 1.14
C VAL A 123 6.72 3.67 2.46
N LEU A 124 5.86 4.69 2.40
CA LEU A 124 5.24 5.34 3.56
C LEU A 124 3.72 5.23 3.48
N LEU A 125 3.06 5.29 4.63
CA LEU A 125 1.64 5.63 4.69
C LEU A 125 1.46 7.16 4.53
N PRO A 126 0.29 7.64 4.08
CA PRO A 126 0.01 9.08 3.97
C PRO A 126 0.28 9.85 5.26
N SER A 127 -0.14 9.31 6.41
CA SER A 127 0.07 9.91 7.73
C SER A 127 1.56 10.00 8.12
N GLU A 128 2.41 9.11 7.61
CA GLU A 128 3.86 9.14 7.84
C GLU A 128 4.59 10.12 6.90
N TYR A 129 4.00 10.39 5.72
CA TYR A 129 4.51 11.36 4.75
C TYR A 129 4.19 12.80 5.13
N GLU A 130 2.97 13.07 5.62
CA GLU A 130 2.56 14.41 6.08
C GLU A 130 3.41 14.94 7.24
N GLY A 131 3.98 14.04 8.04
CA GLY A 131 4.92 14.38 9.12
C GLY A 131 6.37 14.60 8.67
N LEU A 132 6.66 14.58 7.37
CA LEU A 132 7.98 14.96 6.84
C LEU A 132 8.09 16.49 6.80
N ASP A 133 9.05 17.03 7.54
CA ASP A 133 9.47 18.41 7.36
C ASP A 133 10.25 18.53 6.04
N PHE A 134 9.64 19.14 5.03
CA PHE A 134 10.35 19.55 3.81
C PHE A 134 11.03 20.90 4.06
N PRO A 135 12.34 21.04 3.78
CA PRO A 135 13.08 22.30 3.95
C PRO A 135 12.62 23.40 3.00
#